data_AF-R5EAB0-F1
#
_entry.id   AF-R5EAB0-F1
#
_cell.length_a   1.000
_cell.length_b   1.000
_cell.length_c   1.000
_cell.angle_alpha   90.00
_cell.angle_beta   90.00
_cell.angle_gamma   90.00
#
_symmetry.space_group_name_H-M   'P 1'
#
loop_
_entity.id
_entity.type
_entity.pdbx_description
1 polymer ?
#
loop_
_entity_poly.entity_id
_entity_poly.type
_entity_poly.pdbx_seq_one_letter_code
_entity_poly.pdbx_strand_id
1 'polypeptide(L)'
;MSETANYIRVLLTTLKRQEETLQELLQITQEQSHIAERADFEEMMLDDSLNRKEILITKLNEYDDGFTSVYGRIRDEVKNNPNVYQEELEEIRRLIKNCTDLGVEIRVLEERNRDKLTQCFVKRQKVYAAKRNAASVASHYNQTMNNQRVMDAYRFNQKN
;
A
#
# COMPACT_ATOMS: atom_id res chain seq x y z
N MET A 1 -32.97 8.13 -5.94
CA MET A 1 -31.60 8.36 -5.41
C MET A 1 -30.95 9.41 -6.30
N SER A 2 -30.33 10.46 -5.74
CA SER A 2 -29.60 11.43 -6.55
C SER A 2 -28.33 10.81 -7.12
N GLU A 3 -27.84 11.33 -8.25
CA GLU A 3 -26.58 10.89 -8.86
C GLU A 3 -25.41 11.00 -7.87
N THR A 4 -25.38 12.08 -7.08
CA THR A 4 -24.41 12.33 -6.00
C THR A 4 -24.42 11.25 -4.93
N ALA A 5 -25.59 10.77 -4.51
CA ALA A 5 -25.68 9.69 -3.51
C ALA A 5 -25.09 8.37 -4.04
N ASN A 6 -25.23 8.10 -5.34
CA ASN A 6 -24.60 6.93 -5.96
C ASN A 6 -23.08 7.06 -6.00
N TYR A 7 -22.55 8.23 -6.39
CA TYR A 7 -21.11 8.47 -6.37
C TYR A 7 -20.51 8.41 -4.96
N ILE A 8 -21.20 8.92 -3.94
CA ILE A 8 -20.77 8.80 -2.54
C ILE A 8 -20.66 7.33 -2.12
N ARG A 9 -21.64 6.49 -2.49
CA ARG A 9 -21.56 5.03 -2.24
C ARG A 9 -20.39 4.37 -2.95
N VAL A 10 -20.07 4.81 -4.16
CA VAL A 10 -18.88 4.33 -4.89
C VAL A 10 -17.61 4.73 -4.13
N LEU A 11 -17.48 5.99 -3.69
CA LEU A 11 -16.32 6.43 -2.89
C LEU A 11 -16.16 5.62 -1.61
N LEU A 12 -17.24 5.39 -0.87
CA LEU A 12 -17.24 4.57 0.33
C LEU A 12 -16.78 3.14 0.05
N THR A 13 -17.27 2.54 -1.04
CA THR A 13 -16.88 1.19 -1.45
C THR A 13 -15.40 1.15 -1.83
N THR A 14 -14.91 2.14 -2.57
CA THR A 14 -13.50 2.25 -2.96
C THR A 14 -12.60 2.39 -1.73
N LEU A 15 -12.96 3.24 -0.77
CA LEU A 15 -12.19 3.44 0.45
C LEU A 15 -12.14 2.17 1.33
N LYS A 16 -13.25 1.44 1.47
CA LYS A 16 -13.28 0.16 2.19
C LYS A 16 -12.35 -0.88 1.53
N ARG A 17 -12.38 -0.97 0.20
CA ARG A 17 -11.46 -1.87 -0.53
C ARG A 17 -10.00 -1.44 -0.39
N GLN A 18 -9.72 -0.14 -0.37
CA GLN A 18 -8.37 0.37 -0.08
C GLN A 18 -7.93 -0.03 1.34
N GLU A 19 -8.79 0.11 2.34
CA GLU A 19 -8.50 -0.29 3.73
C GLU A 19 -8.18 -1.79 3.81
N GLU A 20 -9.02 -2.65 3.21
CA GLU A 20 -8.81 -4.10 3.15
C GLU A 20 -7.48 -4.45 2.46
N THR A 21 -7.17 -3.79 1.33
CA THR A 21 -5.92 -4.01 0.59
C THR A 21 -4.70 -3.56 1.39
N LEU A 22 -4.81 -2.47 2.15
CA LEU A 22 -3.74 -2.00 3.05
C LEU A 22 -3.54 -2.97 4.22
N GLN A 23 -4.60 -3.58 4.76
CA GLN A 23 -4.48 -4.61 5.79
C GLN A 23 -3.76 -5.86 5.26
N GLU A 24 -4.07 -6.29 4.02
CA GLU A 24 -3.36 -7.40 3.37
C GLU A 24 -1.88 -7.05 3.12
N LEU A 25 -1.60 -5.82 2.66
CA LEU A 25 -0.23 -5.34 2.47
C LEU A 25 0.56 -5.30 3.80
N LEU A 26 -0.09 -4.93 4.90
CA LEU A 26 0.48 -4.97 6.23
C LEU A 26 0.85 -6.40 6.64
N GLN A 27 -0.03 -7.38 6.40
CA GLN A 27 0.24 -8.79 6.69
C GLN A 27 1.46 -9.31 5.90
N ILE A 28 1.56 -8.99 4.61
CA ILE A 28 2.73 -9.37 3.78
C ILE A 28 4.01 -8.72 4.32
N THR A 29 3.92 -7.46 4.78
CA THR A 29 5.07 -6.76 5.36
C THR A 29 5.50 -7.37 6.70
N GLN A 30 4.55 -7.86 7.50
CA GLN A 30 4.84 -8.65 8.70
C GLN A 30 5.46 -10.01 8.36
N GLU A 31 4.96 -10.70 7.32
CA GLU A 31 5.55 -11.94 6.80
C GLU A 31 7.01 -11.74 6.40
N GLN A 32 7.33 -10.66 5.68
CA GLN A 32 8.70 -10.30 5.32
C GLN A 32 9.58 -10.02 6.54
N SER A 33 9.01 -9.46 7.62
CA SER A 33 9.71 -9.27 8.89
C SER A 33 10.15 -10.62 9.47
N HIS A 34 9.24 -11.60 9.47
CA HIS A 34 9.53 -12.95 9.94
C HIS A 34 10.56 -13.67 9.07
N ILE A 35 10.48 -13.53 7.73
CA ILE A 35 11.48 -14.09 6.81
C ILE A 35 12.87 -13.50 7.09
N ALA A 36 12.96 -12.20 7.37
CA ALA A 36 14.21 -11.52 7.67
C ALA A 36 14.83 -11.96 9.03
N GLU A 37 14.02 -12.43 9.97
CA GLU A 37 14.45 -12.89 11.29
C GLU A 37 14.86 -14.36 11.35
N ARG A 38 14.43 -15.18 10.37
CA ARG A 38 14.78 -16.59 10.32
C ARG A 38 16.28 -16.81 10.10
N ALA A 39 16.84 -17.79 10.82
CA ALA A 39 18.22 -18.23 10.65
C ALA A 39 18.45 -18.78 9.22
N ASP A 40 17.52 -19.60 8.75
CA ASP A 40 17.46 -20.12 7.39
C ASP A 40 16.60 -19.19 6.54
N PHE A 41 17.25 -18.39 5.70
CA PHE A 41 16.58 -17.41 4.87
C PHE A 41 16.01 -18.06 3.61
N GLU A 42 14.70 -17.99 3.47
CA GLU A 42 13.95 -18.61 2.39
C GLU A 42 13.70 -17.62 1.26
N GLU A 43 14.63 -17.60 0.29
CA GLU A 43 14.60 -16.70 -0.87
C GLU A 43 13.31 -16.82 -1.68
N MET A 44 12.78 -18.03 -1.84
CA MET A 44 11.55 -18.27 -2.59
C MET A 44 10.32 -17.69 -1.89
N MET A 45 10.26 -17.76 -0.55
CA MET A 45 9.19 -17.13 0.22
C MET A 45 9.27 -15.61 0.12
N LEU A 46 10.48 -15.05 0.15
CA LEU A 46 10.65 -13.61 -0.05
C LEU A 46 10.19 -13.18 -1.44
N ASP A 47 10.61 -13.89 -2.48
CA ASP A 47 10.23 -13.57 -3.87
C ASP A 47 8.71 -13.63 -4.08
N ASP A 48 8.05 -14.68 -3.57
CA ASP A 48 6.59 -14.80 -3.61
C ASP A 48 5.88 -13.66 -2.86
N SER A 49 6.40 -13.28 -1.69
CA SER A 49 5.86 -12.13 -0.93
C SER A 49 5.98 -10.81 -1.70
N LEU A 50 7.04 -10.63 -2.49
CA LEU A 50 7.25 -9.44 -3.32
C LEU A 50 6.28 -9.41 -4.50
N ASN A 51 6.09 -10.54 -5.18
CA ASN A 51 5.09 -10.65 -6.26
C ASN A 51 3.68 -10.31 -5.75
N ARG A 52 3.28 -10.88 -4.60
CA ARG A 52 1.98 -10.55 -3.97
C ARG A 52 1.88 -9.06 -3.64
N LYS A 53 2.93 -8.47 -3.09
CA LYS A 53 3.00 -7.04 -2.75
C LYS A 53 2.82 -6.14 -3.98
N GLU A 54 3.45 -6.45 -5.11
CA GLU A 54 3.32 -5.65 -6.34
C GLU A 54 1.89 -5.62 -6.89
N ILE A 55 1.17 -6.74 -6.80
CA ILE A 55 -0.24 -6.83 -7.20
C ILE A 55 -1.10 -5.90 -6.33
N LEU A 56 -0.90 -5.91 -5.01
CA LEU A 56 -1.65 -5.04 -4.09
C LEU A 56 -1.33 -3.56 -4.29
N ILE A 57 -0.06 -3.23 -4.50
CA ILE A 57 0.38 -1.86 -4.83
C ILE A 57 -0.31 -1.36 -6.11
N THR A 58 -0.39 -2.20 -7.14
CA THR A 58 -1.07 -1.86 -8.39
C THR A 58 -2.57 -1.59 -8.16
N LYS A 59 -3.25 -2.46 -7.39
CA LYS A 59 -4.66 -2.25 -7.02
C LYS A 59 -4.89 -0.96 -6.23
N LEU A 60 -3.99 -0.63 -5.31
CA LEU A 60 -4.08 0.61 -4.52
C LEU A 60 -4.01 1.85 -5.42
N ASN A 61 -3.17 1.86 -6.46
CA ASN A 61 -3.12 2.93 -7.45
C ASN A 61 -4.44 3.06 -8.21
N GLU A 62 -4.98 1.95 -8.71
CA GLU A 62 -6.25 1.95 -9.46
C GLU A 62 -7.41 2.50 -8.60
N TYR A 63 -7.44 2.15 -7.32
CA TYR A 63 -8.42 2.70 -6.39
C TYR A 63 -8.24 4.20 -6.16
N ASP A 64 -7.00 4.70 -6.08
CA ASP A 64 -6.72 6.12 -5.87
C ASP A 64 -7.12 6.97 -7.08
N ASP A 65 -6.81 6.49 -8.28
CA ASP A 65 -7.21 7.10 -9.55
C ASP A 65 -8.75 7.13 -9.67
N GLY A 66 -9.40 6.00 -9.38
CA GLY A 66 -10.85 5.88 -9.38
C GLY A 66 -11.52 6.81 -8.36
N PHE A 67 -10.96 6.89 -7.15
CA PHE A 67 -11.44 7.78 -6.10
C PHE A 67 -11.35 9.24 -6.51
N THR A 68 -10.20 9.68 -7.04
CA THR A 68 -9.97 11.07 -7.47
C THR A 68 -10.96 11.47 -8.57
N SER A 69 -11.16 10.59 -9.55
CA SER A 69 -12.11 10.80 -10.66
C SER A 69 -13.55 10.95 -10.17
N VAL A 70 -14.00 10.08 -9.26
CA VAL A 70 -15.38 10.11 -8.74
C VAL A 70 -15.60 11.30 -7.80
N TYR A 71 -14.64 11.58 -6.92
CA TYR A 71 -14.74 12.70 -5.98
C TYR A 71 -14.80 14.04 -6.72
N GLY A 72 -14.00 14.21 -7.79
CA GLY A 72 -14.01 15.41 -8.62
C GLY A 72 -15.39 15.76 -9.18
N ARG A 73 -16.24 14.76 -9.47
CA ARG A 73 -17.59 14.96 -10.02
C ARG A 73 -18.60 15.47 -8.98
N ILE A 74 -18.42 15.11 -7.72
CA ILE A 74 -19.37 15.45 -6.65
C ILE A 74 -18.87 16.53 -5.70
N ARG A 75 -17.60 16.94 -5.82
CA ARG A 75 -16.95 17.87 -4.90
C ARG A 75 -17.76 19.14 -4.68
N ASP A 76 -18.23 19.76 -5.76
CA ASP A 76 -18.91 21.05 -5.68
C ASP A 76 -20.31 20.90 -5.06
N GLU A 77 -21.02 19.82 -5.38
CA GLU A 77 -22.33 19.48 -4.80
C GLU A 77 -22.23 19.21 -3.29
N VAL A 78 -21.25 18.40 -2.89
CA VAL A 78 -20.95 18.08 -1.49
C VAL A 78 -20.59 19.34 -0.69
N LYS A 79 -19.84 20.26 -1.31
CA LYS A 79 -19.43 21.52 -0.68
C LYS A 79 -20.60 22.49 -0.49
N ASN A 80 -21.52 22.54 -1.46
CA ASN A 80 -22.67 23.44 -1.44
C ASN A 80 -23.80 22.90 -0.55
N ASN A 81 -23.91 21.57 -0.38
CA ASN A 81 -24.96 20.91 0.40
C ASN A 81 -24.42 20.01 1.53
N PRO A 82 -23.63 20.55 2.47
CA PRO A 82 -22.90 19.73 3.45
C PRO A 82 -23.81 18.95 4.41
N ASN A 83 -25.00 19.48 4.72
CA ASN A 83 -25.93 18.85 5.66
C ASN A 83 -26.64 17.62 5.08
N VAL A 84 -26.69 17.48 3.74
CA VAL A 84 -27.42 16.39 3.07
C VAL A 84 -26.65 15.07 3.14
N TYR A 85 -25.32 15.13 3.20
CA TYR A 85 -24.43 13.98 3.11
C TYR A 85 -23.53 13.84 4.34
N GLN A 86 -23.93 14.42 5.47
CA GLN A 86 -23.06 14.58 6.62
C GLN A 86 -22.55 13.23 7.15
N GLU A 87 -23.43 12.25 7.34
CA GLU A 87 -23.08 10.92 7.85
C GLU A 87 -22.10 10.20 6.91
N GLU A 88 -22.36 10.22 5.60
CA GLU A 88 -21.47 9.58 4.62
C GLU A 88 -20.11 10.28 4.51
N LEU A 89 -20.07 11.61 4.66
CA LEU A 89 -18.80 12.35 4.64
C LEU A 89 -17.98 12.10 5.91
N GLU A 90 -18.62 11.94 7.07
CA GLU A 90 -17.96 11.52 8.30
C GLU A 90 -17.36 10.11 8.17
N GLU A 91 -18.12 9.19 7.58
CA GLU A 91 -17.64 7.84 7.24
C GLU A 91 -16.42 7.89 6.31
N ILE A 92 -16.50 8.65 5.21
CA ILE A 92 -15.39 8.84 4.26
C ILE A 92 -14.14 9.36 5.00
N ARG A 93 -14.28 10.38 5.85
CA ARG A 93 -13.16 10.93 6.63
C ARG A 93 -12.55 9.89 7.57
N ARG A 94 -13.37 9.06 8.21
CA ARG A 94 -12.89 7.99 9.09
C ARG A 94 -12.09 6.95 8.31
N LEU A 95 -12.61 6.50 7.18
CA LEU A 95 -11.92 5.53 6.32
C LEU A 95 -10.59 6.09 5.79
N ILE A 96 -10.55 7.36 5.36
CA ILE A 96 -9.31 8.02 4.95
C ILE A 96 -8.29 8.03 6.08
N LYS A 97 -8.73 8.31 7.32
CA LYS A 97 -7.85 8.28 8.49
C LYS A 97 -7.29 6.87 8.73
N ASN A 98 -8.14 5.85 8.75
CA ASN A 98 -7.72 4.46 8.92
C ASN A 98 -6.69 4.04 7.85
N CYS A 99 -6.96 4.33 6.58
CA CYS A 99 -6.03 4.05 5.49
C CYS A 99 -4.70 4.82 5.65
N THR A 100 -4.73 6.03 6.22
CA THR A 100 -3.52 6.81 6.49
C THR A 100 -2.70 6.19 7.61
N ASP A 101 -3.35 5.80 8.71
CA ASP A 101 -2.71 5.17 9.87
C ASP A 101 -2.06 3.83 9.48
N LEU A 102 -2.76 2.99 8.71
CA LEU A 102 -2.21 1.76 8.12
C LEU A 102 -1.00 2.04 7.23
N GLY A 103 -1.07 3.07 6.37
CA GLY A 103 0.05 3.44 5.51
C GLY A 103 1.29 3.93 6.29
N VAL A 104 1.10 4.55 7.47
CA VAL A 104 2.22 4.89 8.36
C VAL A 104 2.81 3.63 8.99
N GLU A 105 1.98 2.73 9.49
CA GLU A 105 2.43 1.47 10.10
C GLU A 105 3.24 0.62 9.11
N ILE A 106 2.73 0.45 7.89
CA ILE A 106 3.42 -0.27 6.81
C ILE A 106 4.80 0.35 6.56
N ARG A 107 4.89 1.68 6.43
CA ARG A 107 6.17 2.37 6.20
C ARG A 107 7.20 2.11 7.29
N VAL A 108 6.78 2.16 8.54
CA VAL A 108 7.67 1.90 9.69
C VAL A 108 8.18 0.45 9.66
N LEU A 109 7.32 -0.51 9.31
CA LEU A 109 7.72 -1.91 9.19
C LEU A 109 8.62 -2.15 7.98
N GLU A 110 8.35 -1.52 6.83
CA GLU A 110 9.17 -1.64 5.63
C GLU A 110 10.59 -1.12 5.85
N GLU A 111 10.74 0.01 6.54
CA GLU A 111 12.05 0.53 6.89
C GLU A 111 12.85 -0.47 7.72
N ARG A 112 12.22 -1.08 8.73
CA ARG A 112 12.86 -2.12 9.56
C ARG A 112 13.20 -3.36 8.75
N ASN A 113 12.31 -3.79 7.86
CA ASN A 113 12.52 -4.94 6.99
C ASN A 113 13.66 -4.70 6.02
N ARG A 114 13.71 -3.53 5.40
CA ARG A 114 14.76 -3.13 4.48
C ARG A 114 16.13 -3.24 5.15
N ASP A 115 16.25 -2.72 6.36
CA ASP A 115 17.52 -2.75 7.09
C ASP A 115 17.96 -4.18 7.41
N LYS A 116 17.04 -5.03 7.90
CA LYS A 116 17.32 -6.45 8.19
C LYS A 116 17.64 -7.24 6.93
N LEU A 117 16.82 -7.12 5.88
CA LEU A 117 17.00 -7.84 4.62
C LEU A 117 18.29 -7.44 3.91
N THR A 118 18.65 -6.15 3.94
CA THR A 118 19.94 -5.67 3.43
C THR A 118 21.10 -6.36 4.16
N GLN A 119 21.05 -6.44 5.49
CA GLN A 119 22.07 -7.18 6.26
C GLN A 119 22.10 -8.67 5.92
N CYS A 120 20.94 -9.31 5.74
CA CYS A 120 20.82 -10.70 5.30
C CYS A 120 21.49 -10.91 3.94
N PHE A 121 21.26 -10.01 2.98
CA PHE A 121 21.84 -10.08 1.65
C PHE A 121 23.36 -9.89 1.68
N VAL A 122 23.86 -8.92 2.45
CA VAL A 122 25.31 -8.70 2.60
C VAL A 122 26.01 -9.91 3.21
N LYS A 123 25.44 -10.50 4.28
CA LYS A 123 26.00 -11.71 4.91
C LYS A 123 26.08 -12.89 3.94
N ARG A 124 25.15 -12.97 2.98
CA ARG A 124 25.04 -14.06 1.99
C ARG A 124 25.66 -13.73 0.64
N GLN A 125 26.28 -12.56 0.46
CA GLN A 125 26.85 -12.10 -0.81
C GLN A 125 27.82 -13.10 -1.45
N LYS A 126 28.65 -13.79 -0.65
CA LYS A 126 29.57 -14.84 -1.15
C LYS A 126 28.83 -16.07 -1.69
N VAL A 127 27.70 -16.44 -1.08
CA VAL A 127 26.83 -17.53 -1.56
C VAL A 127 26.06 -17.10 -2.81
N TYR A 128 25.65 -15.83 -2.88
CA TYR A 128 24.93 -15.26 -4.01
C TYR A 128 25.81 -15.11 -5.26
N ALA A 129 27.09 -14.80 -5.10
CA ALA A 129 28.06 -14.82 -6.20
C ALA A 129 28.16 -16.22 -6.86
N ALA A 130 27.87 -17.29 -6.12
CA ALA A 130 27.85 -18.66 -6.62
C ALA A 130 26.45 -19.13 -7.10
N LYS A 131 25.36 -18.46 -6.68
CA LYS A 131 23.97 -18.84 -6.98
C LYS A 131 23.22 -17.71 -7.70
N ARG A 132 22.96 -17.90 -9.00
CA ARG A 132 22.31 -16.91 -9.89
C ARG A 132 20.93 -16.42 -9.41
N ASN A 133 20.13 -17.29 -8.80
CA ASN A 133 18.76 -16.96 -8.36
C ASN A 133 18.72 -16.02 -7.15
N ALA A 134 19.69 -16.15 -6.25
CA ALA A 134 19.70 -15.39 -5.01
C ALA A 134 20.06 -13.90 -5.22
N ALA A 135 20.95 -13.63 -6.18
CA ALA A 135 21.22 -12.27 -6.65
C ALA A 135 19.98 -11.61 -7.30
N SER A 136 19.09 -12.42 -7.91
CA SER A 136 17.85 -11.95 -8.54
C SER A 136 16.82 -11.46 -7.51
N VAL A 137 16.66 -12.19 -6.39
CA VAL A 137 15.68 -11.82 -5.34
C VAL A 137 16.06 -10.51 -4.64
N ALA A 138 17.35 -10.28 -4.38
CA ALA A 138 17.80 -9.00 -3.83
C ALA A 138 17.54 -7.83 -4.79
N SER A 139 17.67 -8.05 -6.10
CA SER A 139 17.33 -7.04 -7.12
C SER A 139 15.82 -6.77 -7.15
N HIS A 140 15.00 -7.83 -7.16
CA HIS A 140 13.55 -7.73 -7.13
C HIS A 140 13.08 -6.95 -5.90
N TYR A 141 13.62 -7.26 -4.72
CA TYR A 141 13.34 -6.53 -3.48
C TYR A 141 13.58 -5.02 -3.64
N ASN A 142 14.75 -4.62 -4.15
CA ASN A 142 15.07 -3.20 -4.35
C ASN A 142 14.12 -2.52 -5.34
N GLN A 143 13.71 -3.22 -6.40
CA GLN A 143 12.76 -2.71 -7.38
C GLN A 143 11.38 -2.50 -6.77
N THR A 144 10.82 -3.51 -6.09
CA THR A 144 9.52 -3.43 -5.44
C THR A 144 9.47 -2.30 -4.41
N MET A 145 10.53 -2.15 -3.60
CA MET A 145 10.63 -1.06 -2.62
C MET A 145 10.72 0.33 -3.26
N ASN A 146 11.37 0.44 -4.42
CA ASN A 146 11.42 1.70 -5.15
C ASN A 146 10.05 2.08 -5.74
N ASN A 147 9.31 1.10 -6.24
CA ASN A 147 7.93 1.30 -6.71
C ASN A 147 6.99 1.71 -5.56
N GLN A 148 7.19 1.17 -4.37
CA GLN A 148 6.40 1.52 -3.19
C GLN A 148 6.62 2.98 -2.74
N ARG A 149 7.84 3.53 -2.86
CA ARG A 149 8.10 4.96 -2.58
C ARG A 149 7.35 5.90 -3.52
N VAL A 150 7.08 5.48 -4.76
CA VAL A 150 6.27 6.27 -5.71
C VAL A 150 4.82 6.41 -5.22
N MET A 151 4.30 5.41 -4.50
CA MET A 151 2.96 5.44 -3.90
C MET A 151 2.82 6.53 -2.82
N ASP A 152 3.88 6.77 -2.05
CA ASP A 152 3.88 7.76 -0.96
C ASP A 152 3.83 9.21 -1.48
N ALA A 153 4.36 9.46 -2.68
CA ALA A 153 4.44 10.80 -3.25
C ALA A 153 3.08 11.36 -3.69
N TYR A 154 2.11 10.49 -3.99
CA TYR A 154 0.80 10.93 -4.50
C TYR A 154 -0.15 11.44 -3.41
N ARG A 155 -0.05 10.90 -2.18
CA ARG A 155 -0.95 11.30 -1.08
C ARG A 155 -0.60 12.63 -0.40
N PHE A 156 0.64 13.10 -0.51
CA PHE A 156 1.06 14.33 0.18
C PHE A 156 0.86 15.62 -0.64
N ASN A 157 0.80 15.55 -1.97
CA ASN A 157 0.74 16.75 -2.82
C ASN A 157 -0.66 17.23 -3.21
N GLN A 158 -1.74 16.60 -2.71
CA GLN A 158 -3.11 17.13 -2.88
C GLN A 158 -3.64 17.90 -1.67
N LYS A 159 -2.79 18.16 -0.66
CA LYS A 159 -3.12 19.06 0.45
C LYS A 159 -2.33 20.35 0.34
N ASN A 160 -2.58 21.12 -0.72
CA ASN A 160 -2.43 22.58 -0.74
C ASN A 160 -3.35 23.15 -1.83
#